data_AF-A0A158JC23-F1
#
_entry.id   AF-A0A158JC23-F1
#
_cell.length_a   1.000
_cell.length_b   1.000
_cell.length_c   1.000
_cell.angle_alpha   90.00
_cell.angle_beta   90.00
_cell.angle_gamma   90.00
#
_symmetry.space_group_name_H-M   'P 1'
#
loop_
_entity.id
_entity.type
_entity.pdbx_description
1 polymer ?
#
loop_
_entity_poly.entity_id
_entity_poly.type
_entity_poly.pdbx_seq_one_letter_code
_entity_poly.pdbx_strand_id
1 'polypeptide(L)'
;MARLRPASYSTAVDKDGNTIDFLLRAHRDKTAARRYFEKSIAQNGVPETVTIDKSGANLAALEAINADREAPIKMRQSKYLNNLVEQDHRAIKRRTRSMLGFKTFRCARILLGGIEAMHMIAKGQMKCARITHPSAADQFYEPAT
;
A
#
# COMPACT_ATOMS: atom_id res chain seq x y z
N MET A 1 11.58 -0.83 -27.83
CA MET A 1 10.46 -0.78 -26.85
C MET A 1 11.03 -1.10 -25.47
N ALA A 2 11.25 -0.09 -24.62
CA ALA A 2 11.89 -0.28 -23.32
C ALA A 2 10.89 -0.87 -22.32
N ARG A 3 11.14 -2.09 -21.86
CA ARG A 3 10.38 -2.75 -20.78
C ARG A 3 10.88 -2.19 -19.46
N LEU A 4 9.99 -1.66 -18.60
CA LEU A 4 10.37 -1.27 -17.24
C LEU A 4 10.98 -2.48 -16.52
N ARG A 5 12.08 -2.28 -15.80
CA ARG A 5 12.62 -3.26 -14.84
C ARG A 5 11.52 -3.67 -13.84
N PRO A 6 11.58 -4.88 -13.25
CA PRO A 6 10.54 -5.35 -12.34
C PRO A 6 10.39 -4.38 -11.16
N ALA A 7 9.33 -3.57 -11.21
CA ALA A 7 8.96 -2.66 -10.14
C ALA A 7 8.28 -3.45 -9.01
N SER A 8 8.56 -3.07 -7.77
CA SER A 8 7.98 -3.66 -6.59
C SER A 8 6.77 -2.84 -6.13
N TYR A 9 5.64 -3.53 -6.03
CA TYR A 9 4.40 -2.98 -5.49
C TYR A 9 4.26 -3.38 -4.03
N SER A 10 3.89 -2.44 -3.16
CA SER A 10 3.67 -2.69 -1.74
C SER A 10 2.40 -2.00 -1.29
N THR A 11 1.60 -2.69 -0.49
CA THR A 11 0.44 -2.10 0.19
C THR A 11 0.57 -2.37 1.67
N ALA A 12 -0.05 -1.52 2.46
CA ALA A 12 -0.27 -1.70 3.86
C ALA A 12 -1.78 -1.77 4.06
N VAL A 13 -2.20 -2.72 4.89
CA VAL A 13 -3.61 -2.90 5.27
C VAL A 13 -3.72 -2.88 6.78
N ASP A 14 -4.84 -2.39 7.29
CA ASP A 14 -5.17 -2.49 8.70
C ASP A 14 -5.61 -3.93 9.07
N LYS A 15 -5.95 -4.12 10.35
CA LYS A 15 -6.42 -5.41 10.88
C LYS A 15 -7.74 -5.89 10.27
N ASP A 16 -8.54 -4.97 9.73
CA ASP A 16 -9.86 -5.21 9.15
C ASP A 16 -9.77 -5.43 7.63
N GLY A 17 -8.56 -5.37 7.05
CA GLY A 17 -8.29 -5.55 5.62
C GLY A 17 -8.49 -4.29 4.79
N ASN A 18 -8.55 -3.12 5.42
CA ASN A 18 -8.65 -1.85 4.71
C ASN A 18 -7.29 -1.36 4.26
N THR A 19 -7.21 -0.84 3.02
CA THR A 19 -5.95 -0.33 2.48
C THR A 19 -5.65 1.02 3.12
N ILE A 20 -4.47 1.14 3.73
CA ILE A 20 -4.03 2.37 4.43
C ILE A 20 -2.93 3.13 3.67
N ASP A 21 -2.09 2.43 2.91
CA ASP A 21 -1.12 3.06 2.02
C ASP A 21 -0.70 2.08 0.92
N PHE A 22 -0.18 2.62 -0.18
CA PHE A 22 0.47 1.86 -1.23
C PHE A 22 1.68 2.59 -1.80
N LEU A 23 2.63 1.83 -2.32
CA LEU A 23 3.82 2.36 -2.94
C LEU A 23 4.32 1.47 -4.07
N LEU A 24 4.51 2.10 -5.24
CA LEU A 24 5.25 1.54 -6.35
C LEU A 24 6.72 1.99 -6.26
N ARG A 25 7.66 1.04 -6.35
CA ARG A 25 9.11 1.26 -6.27
C ARG A 25 9.84 0.57 -7.41
N ALA A 26 10.97 1.12 -7.84
CA ALA A 26 11.82 0.45 -8.83
C ALA A 26 12.59 -0.75 -8.25
N HIS A 27 12.90 -0.73 -6.95
CA HIS A 27 13.72 -1.73 -6.27
C HIS A 27 13.12 -2.14 -4.92
N ARG A 28 13.41 -3.38 -4.50
CA ARG A 28 12.97 -3.96 -3.22
C ARG A 28 14.14 -4.02 -2.22
N ASP A 29 14.71 -2.87 -1.92
CA ASP A 29 15.84 -2.73 -0.99
C ASP A 29 15.42 -2.12 0.36
N LYS A 30 16.34 -2.16 1.33
CA LYS A 30 16.16 -1.62 2.69
C LYS A 30 15.79 -0.13 2.66
N THR A 31 16.47 0.67 1.84
CA THR A 31 16.26 2.12 1.76
C THR A 31 14.85 2.44 1.30
N ALA A 32 14.37 1.74 0.27
CA ALA A 32 13.04 1.91 -0.24
C ALA A 32 11.98 1.39 0.75
N ALA A 33 12.28 0.35 1.53
CA ALA A 33 11.40 -0.16 2.59
C ALA A 33 11.29 0.83 3.76
N ARG A 34 12.40 1.41 4.20
CA ARG A 34 12.43 2.46 5.23
C ARG A 34 11.58 3.65 4.82
N ARG A 35 11.79 4.19 3.61
CA ARG A 35 10.98 5.30 3.08
C ARG A 35 9.48 5.00 3.04
N TYR A 36 9.12 3.76 2.74
CA TYR A 36 7.72 3.34 2.72
C TYR A 36 7.11 3.38 4.13
N PHE A 37 7.78 2.77 5.12
CA PHE A 37 7.31 2.78 6.49
C PHE A 37 7.26 4.20 7.07
N GLU A 38 8.29 5.01 6.85
CA GLU A 38 8.31 6.42 7.30
C GLU A 38 7.15 7.22 6.71
N LYS A 39 6.90 7.08 5.39
CA LYS A 39 5.75 7.72 4.73
C LYS A 39 4.43 7.26 5.34
N SER A 40 4.25 5.95 5.49
CA SER A 40 3.00 5.38 6.00
C SER A 40 2.74 5.81 7.45
N ILE A 41 3.78 5.83 8.29
CA ILE A 41 3.73 6.30 9.69
C ILE A 41 3.42 7.80 9.74
N ALA A 42 4.03 8.61 8.88
CA ALA A 42 3.75 10.04 8.84
C ALA A 42 2.29 10.35 8.45
N GLN A 43 1.69 9.52 7.61
CA GLN A 43 0.31 9.69 7.14
C GLN A 43 -0.75 9.11 8.10
N ASN A 44 -0.46 7.98 8.74
CA ASN A 44 -1.45 7.20 9.49
C ASN A 44 -1.16 7.15 11.00
N GLY A 45 -0.08 7.78 11.46
CA GLY A 45 0.40 7.67 12.83
C GLY A 45 1.26 6.43 13.08
N VAL A 46 1.76 6.34 14.31
CA VAL A 46 2.66 5.26 14.73
C VAL A 46 1.85 4.02 15.13
N PRO A 47 2.03 2.87 14.47
CA PRO A 47 1.38 1.63 14.87
C PRO A 47 2.08 1.02 16.09
N GLU A 48 1.30 0.36 16.96
CA GLU A 48 1.88 -0.43 18.07
C GLU A 48 2.57 -1.70 17.55
N THR A 49 1.96 -2.36 16.56
CA THR A 49 2.46 -3.60 15.97
C THR A 49 2.37 -3.55 14.45
N VAL A 50 3.47 -3.92 13.77
CA VAL A 50 3.49 -4.11 12.32
C VAL A 50 3.66 -5.59 12.03
N THR A 51 2.78 -6.12 11.17
CA THR A 51 2.95 -7.47 10.63
C THR A 51 3.67 -7.39 9.30
N ILE A 52 4.81 -8.07 9.19
CA ILE A 52 5.62 -8.13 7.96
C ILE A 52 5.70 -9.55 7.42
N ASP A 53 5.97 -9.63 6.11
CA ASP A 53 6.37 -10.87 5.48
C ASP A 53 7.81 -11.27 5.88
N LYS A 54 8.31 -12.38 5.33
CA LYS A 54 9.68 -12.85 5.57
C LYS A 54 10.74 -12.04 4.80
N SER A 55 10.47 -10.78 4.46
CA SER A 55 11.40 -9.93 3.72
C SER A 55 12.49 -9.36 4.63
N GLY A 56 13.75 -9.70 4.35
CA GLY A 56 14.90 -9.13 5.06
C GLY A 56 15.00 -7.61 4.91
N ALA A 57 14.55 -7.04 3.78
CA ALA A 57 14.53 -5.59 3.57
C ALA A 57 13.51 -4.88 4.49
N ASN A 58 12.33 -5.49 4.71
CA ASN A 58 11.31 -4.95 5.62
C ASN A 58 11.77 -5.02 7.07
N LEU A 59 12.36 -6.16 7.47
CA LEU A 59 12.93 -6.33 8.80
C LEU A 59 14.01 -5.30 9.09
N ALA A 60 15.03 -5.22 8.22
CA ALA A 60 16.14 -4.28 8.40
C ALA A 60 15.70 -2.81 8.37
N ALA A 61 14.61 -2.48 7.65
CA ALA A 61 14.04 -1.15 7.64
C ALA A 61 13.34 -0.81 8.96
N LEU A 62 12.52 -1.71 9.50
CA LEU A 62 11.84 -1.49 10.79
C LEU A 62 12.83 -1.47 11.96
N GLU A 63 13.87 -2.31 11.93
CA GLU A 63 14.97 -2.25 12.90
C GLU A 63 15.65 -0.88 12.87
N ALA A 64 15.94 -0.35 11.67
CA ALA A 64 16.54 0.99 11.53
C ALA A 64 15.61 2.10 12.01
N ILE A 65 14.30 1.97 11.83
CA ILE A 65 13.31 2.94 12.33
C ILE A 65 13.22 2.88 13.86
N ASN A 66 13.25 1.68 14.44
CA ASN A 66 13.19 1.49 15.88
C ASN A 66 14.47 1.91 16.61
N ALA A 67 15.62 1.93 15.93
CA ALA A 67 16.89 2.39 16.52
C ALA A 67 16.82 3.84 17.01
N ASP A 68 16.02 4.68 16.34
CA ASP A 68 15.87 6.11 16.64
C ASP A 68 14.67 6.40 17.57
N ARG A 69 14.07 5.38 18.22
CA ARG A 69 12.80 5.49 18.96
C ARG A 69 12.91 5.03 20.41
N GLU A 70 12.34 5.81 21.33
CA GLU A 70 12.18 5.42 22.74
C GLU A 70 11.21 4.24 22.90
N ALA A 71 10.08 4.28 22.18
CA ALA A 71 9.09 3.21 22.15
C ALA A 71 9.16 2.45 20.81
N PRO A 72 9.75 1.23 20.77
CA PRO A 72 9.90 0.47 19.54
C PRO A 72 8.56 -0.09 19.05
N ILE A 73 8.37 -0.09 17.74
CA ILE A 73 7.25 -0.77 17.07
C ILE A 73 7.45 -2.28 17.20
N LYS A 74 6.44 -2.99 17.71
CA LYS A 74 6.48 -4.45 17.79
C LYS A 74 6.40 -5.05 16.39
N MET A 75 7.33 -5.94 16.06
CA MET A 75 7.36 -6.65 14.78
C MET A 75 6.79 -8.04 14.96
N ARG A 76 5.84 -8.45 14.10
CA ARG A 76 5.28 -9.80 14.09
C ARG A 76 5.32 -10.39 12.68
N GLN A 77 5.48 -11.69 12.59
CA GLN A 77 5.19 -12.45 11.37
C GLN A 77 3.93 -13.30 11.61
N SER A 78 2.91 -13.14 10.76
CA SER A 78 1.69 -13.94 10.85
C SER A 78 1.25 -14.32 9.44
N LYS A 79 1.21 -15.63 9.16
CA LYS A 79 0.76 -16.16 7.87
C LYS A 79 -0.66 -15.71 7.53
N TYR A 80 -1.56 -15.72 8.53
CA TYR A 80 -2.95 -15.33 8.32
C TYR A 80 -3.09 -13.87 7.90
N LEU A 81 -2.42 -12.95 8.60
CA LEU A 81 -2.48 -11.52 8.26
C LEU A 81 -1.74 -11.22 6.95
N ASN A 82 -0.68 -11.96 6.65
CA ASN A 82 -0.03 -11.88 5.34
C ASN A 82 -0.98 -12.32 4.22
N ASN A 83 -1.85 -13.32 4.45
CA ASN A 83 -2.86 -13.69 3.46
C ASN A 83 -3.85 -12.56 3.15
N LEU A 84 -4.19 -11.69 4.14
CA LEU A 84 -5.06 -10.52 3.91
C LEU A 84 -4.40 -9.52 2.95
N VAL A 85 -3.13 -9.18 3.19
CA VAL A 85 -2.32 -8.33 2.30
C VAL A 85 -2.19 -8.96 0.91
N GLU A 86 -1.91 -10.27 0.85
CA GLU A 86 -1.81 -10.99 -0.42
C GLU A 86 -3.13 -11.02 -1.19
N GLN A 87 -4.26 -11.11 -0.49
CA GLN A 87 -5.59 -11.10 -1.10
C GLN A 87 -5.90 -9.73 -1.72
N ASP A 88 -5.60 -8.64 -0.99
CA ASP A 88 -5.69 -7.27 -1.50
C ASP A 88 -4.83 -7.11 -2.77
N HIS A 89 -3.57 -7.57 -2.74
CA HIS A 89 -2.70 -7.56 -3.91
C HIS A 89 -3.25 -8.34 -5.10
N ARG A 90 -4.00 -9.43 -4.89
CA ARG A 90 -4.55 -10.24 -5.99
C ARG A 90 -5.57 -9.45 -6.80
N ALA A 91 -6.38 -8.60 -6.18
CA ALA A 91 -7.35 -7.77 -6.90
C ALA A 91 -6.65 -6.81 -7.87
N ILE A 92 -5.59 -6.18 -7.39
CA ILE A 92 -4.80 -5.18 -8.11
C ILE A 92 -3.96 -5.83 -9.22
N LYS A 93 -3.32 -6.97 -8.91
CA LYS A 93 -2.60 -7.78 -9.91
C LYS A 93 -3.52 -8.27 -11.02
N ARG A 94 -4.77 -8.64 -10.71
CA ARG A 94 -5.74 -9.08 -11.71
C ARG A 94 -6.07 -7.96 -12.70
N ARG A 95 -6.29 -6.73 -12.22
CA ARG A 95 -6.54 -5.55 -13.06
C ARG A 95 -5.33 -5.15 -13.91
N THR A 96 -4.14 -5.20 -13.32
CA THR A 96 -2.91 -4.77 -14.02
C THR A 96 -2.36 -5.80 -14.99
N ARG A 97 -2.65 -7.10 -14.79
CA ARG A 97 -2.18 -8.19 -15.67
C ARG A 97 -2.71 -8.05 -17.10
N SER A 98 -3.96 -7.60 -17.29
CA SER A 98 -4.53 -7.40 -18.63
C SER A 98 -3.97 -6.17 -19.36
N MET A 99 -3.24 -5.29 -18.67
CA MET A 99 -2.68 -4.06 -19.25
C MET A 99 -1.33 -4.27 -19.97
N LEU A 100 -0.80 -5.51 -19.98
CA LEU A 100 0.48 -5.88 -20.62
C LEU A 100 1.71 -5.09 -20.15
N GLY A 101 1.61 -4.45 -18.98
CA GLY A 101 2.67 -3.64 -18.38
C GLY A 101 2.57 -2.15 -18.71
N PHE A 102 3.26 -1.33 -17.92
CA PHE A 102 3.24 0.12 -18.06
C PHE A 102 4.40 0.62 -18.91
N LYS A 103 4.15 1.67 -19.72
CA LYS A 103 5.18 2.28 -20.59
C LYS A 103 6.21 3.09 -19.79
N THR A 104 5.80 3.76 -18.72
CA THR A 104 6.68 4.58 -17.87
C THR A 104 6.32 4.43 -16.39
N PHE A 105 7.28 4.70 -15.51
CA PHE A 105 7.07 4.63 -14.07
C PHE A 105 6.04 5.66 -13.58
N ARG A 106 6.01 6.86 -14.19
CA ARG A 106 5.02 7.89 -13.91
C ARG A 106 3.60 7.41 -14.24
N CYS A 107 3.41 6.81 -15.42
CA CYS A 107 2.11 6.27 -15.81
C CYS A 107 1.69 5.12 -14.89
N ALA A 108 2.63 4.23 -14.53
CA ALA A 108 2.36 3.14 -13.58
C ALA A 108 1.84 3.68 -12.24
N ARG A 109 2.50 4.70 -11.68
CA ARG A 109 2.10 5.31 -10.40
C ARG A 109 0.69 5.91 -10.46
N ILE A 110 0.37 6.66 -11.52
CA ILE A 110 -0.94 7.31 -11.68
C ILE A 110 -2.04 6.25 -11.85
N LEU A 111 -1.83 5.28 -12.75
CA LEU A 111 -2.81 4.23 -13.01
C LEU A 111 -3.04 3.33 -11.81
N LEU A 112 -1.98 2.92 -11.10
CA LEU A 112 -2.12 2.16 -9.86
C LEU A 112 -2.90 2.95 -8.80
N GLY A 113 -2.65 4.25 -8.66
CA GLY A 113 -3.42 5.09 -7.74
C GLY A 113 -4.92 5.10 -8.06
N GLY A 114 -5.28 5.19 -9.34
CA GLY A 114 -6.69 5.08 -9.75
C GLY A 114 -7.29 3.70 -9.51
N ILE A 115 -6.54 2.63 -9.80
CA ILE A 115 -6.99 1.24 -9.56
C ILE A 115 -7.20 1.00 -8.06
N GLU A 116 -6.30 1.48 -7.22
CA GLU A 116 -6.41 1.40 -5.76
C GLU A 116 -7.59 2.19 -5.23
N ALA A 117 -7.78 3.44 -5.67
CA ALA A 117 -8.94 4.24 -5.31
C ALA A 117 -10.25 3.50 -5.64
N MET A 118 -10.37 2.98 -6.86
CA MET A 118 -11.53 2.18 -7.25
C MET A 118 -11.67 0.89 -6.42
N HIS A 119 -10.56 0.27 -6.01
CA HIS A 119 -10.59 -0.90 -5.13
C HIS A 119 -11.10 -0.56 -3.74
N MET A 120 -10.67 0.56 -3.16
CA MET A 120 -11.15 1.08 -1.87
C MET A 120 -12.63 1.44 -1.93
N ILE A 121 -13.10 2.07 -3.01
CA ILE A 121 -14.54 2.33 -3.25
C ILE A 121 -15.33 1.03 -3.28
N ALA A 122 -14.86 0.02 -4.03
CA ALA A 122 -15.53 -1.27 -4.11
C ALA A 122 -15.56 -2.02 -2.77
N LYS A 123 -14.60 -1.76 -1.87
CA LYS A 123 -14.58 -2.27 -0.50
C LYS A 123 -15.44 -1.45 0.48
N GLY A 124 -16.03 -0.34 0.04
CA GLY A 124 -16.80 0.57 0.90
C GLY A 124 -15.95 1.40 1.86
N GLN A 125 -14.65 1.57 1.57
CA GLN A 125 -13.70 2.28 2.42
C GLN A 125 -13.74 3.80 2.21
N MET A 126 -14.22 4.24 1.06
CA MET A 126 -14.33 5.65 0.74
C MET A 126 -15.64 6.21 1.31
N LYS A 127 -15.54 7.22 2.16
CA LYS A 127 -16.68 8.01 2.64
C LYS A 127 -16.69 9.32 1.88
N CYS A 128 -17.88 9.77 1.45
CA CYS A 128 -18.06 11.12 0.95
C CYS A 128 -18.78 11.93 2.04
N ALA A 129 -18.14 12.98 2.55
CA ALA A 129 -18.68 13.77 3.67
C ALA A 129 -19.95 14.57 3.29
N ARG A 130 -20.13 14.85 1.99
CA ARG A 130 -21.21 15.72 1.50
C ARG A 130 -22.47 15.00 1.03
N ILE A 131 -22.40 13.70 0.77
CA ILE A 131 -23.48 12.95 0.11
C ILE A 131 -23.83 11.73 0.95
N THR A 132 -25.11 11.55 1.25
CA THR A 132 -25.65 10.46 2.08
C THR A 132 -25.60 9.08 1.39
N HIS A 133 -25.61 9.05 0.05
CA HIS A 133 -25.43 7.84 -0.77
C HIS A 133 -24.57 8.13 -2.00
N PRO A 134 -23.25 8.31 -1.82
CA PRO A 134 -22.37 8.73 -2.90
C PRO A 134 -22.20 7.59 -3.91
N SER A 135 -22.37 7.91 -5.20
CA SER A 135 -22.03 6.97 -6.27
C SER A 135 -20.53 6.69 -6.28
N ALA A 136 -20.11 5.62 -6.97
CA ALA A 136 -18.69 5.34 -7.13
C ALA A 136 -17.93 6.49 -7.82
N ALA A 137 -18.60 7.27 -8.68
CA ALA A 137 -18.00 8.44 -9.31
C ALA A 137 -17.79 9.56 -8.29
N ASP A 138 -18.80 9.83 -7.44
CA ASP A 138 -18.71 10.87 -6.42
C ASP A 138 -17.58 10.57 -5.43
N GLN A 139 -17.47 9.32 -4.99
CA GLN A 139 -16.38 8.88 -4.10
C GLN A 139 -14.99 8.98 -4.74
N PHE A 140 -14.90 8.92 -6.07
CA PHE A 140 -13.63 8.99 -6.80
C PHE A 140 -13.17 10.44 -7.03
N TYR A 141 -14.09 11.33 -7.38
CA TYR A 141 -13.78 12.73 -7.70
C TYR A 141 -13.80 13.66 -6.48
N GLU A 142 -14.51 13.28 -5.41
CA GLU A 142 -14.61 14.07 -4.17
C GLU A 142 -14.13 13.25 -2.97
N PRO A 143 -12.82 12.93 -2.87
CA PRO A 143 -12.30 12.29 -1.68
C PRO A 143 -12.52 13.20 -0.47
N ALA A 144 -12.96 12.63 0.66
CA ALA A 144 -13.06 13.37 1.92
C ALA A 144 -11.69 13.99 2.25
N THR A 145 -11.62 15.32 2.17
CA THR A 145 -10.48 16.14 2.60
C THR A 145 -10.30 16.11 4.11
#